data_AF-A0A015W4N0-F1
#
_entry.id   AF-A0A015W4N0-F1
#
_cell.length_a   1.000
_cell.length_b   1.000
_cell.length_c   1.000
_cell.angle_alpha   90.00
_cell.angle_beta   90.00
_cell.angle_gamma   90.00
#
_symmetry.space_group_name_H-M   'P 1'
#
loop_
_entity.id
_entity.type
_entity.pdbx_description
1 polymer ?
#
loop_
_entity_poly.entity_id
_entity_poly.type
_entity_poly.pdbx_seq_one_letter_code
_entity_poly.pdbx_strand_id
1 'polypeptide(L)'
;MYAYDTSLRKIVKYDVSSFLKDSLKSEVIQVNYDSLPQAEVPTIIYDMLSLKDSNFLVKANHKGLRFGLLKDGKVTQLYNSFSDCVNTNDDEEVWSVFCSNTKTKLRPDRTKMLNATYLGGVLELFDLDDNCSLSLAKILYIYEPKYGIAEGAIPKYVVFNETTQIGRSFTCHWSDNPITIGWSLIKHTSMAGFFSKKQ
;
A
#
# COMPACT_ATOMS: atom_id res chain seq x y z
N MET A 1 -14.88 1.79 -13.92
CA MET A 1 -13.48 2.19 -13.65
C MET A 1 -13.48 3.29 -12.61
N TYR A 2 -12.48 3.36 -11.73
CA TYR A 2 -12.33 4.46 -10.78
C TYR A 2 -11.02 5.19 -11.06
N ALA A 3 -11.05 6.52 -11.03
CA ALA A 3 -9.86 7.36 -10.99
C ALA A 3 -9.91 8.20 -9.72
N TYR A 4 -8.82 8.17 -8.95
CA TYR A 4 -8.67 9.04 -7.79
C TYR A 4 -7.77 10.21 -8.15
N ASP A 5 -8.25 11.42 -7.89
CA ASP A 5 -7.49 12.65 -8.04
C ASP A 5 -7.13 13.16 -6.64
N THR A 6 -5.86 12.99 -6.27
CA THR A 6 -5.35 13.39 -4.96
C THR A 6 -5.38 14.91 -4.77
N SER A 7 -5.14 15.68 -5.84
CA SER A 7 -5.11 17.16 -5.78
C SER A 7 -6.51 17.74 -5.56
N LEU A 8 -7.50 17.19 -6.28
CA LEU A 8 -8.89 17.60 -6.17
C LEU A 8 -9.67 16.81 -5.10
N ARG A 9 -9.02 15.84 -4.44
CA ARG A 9 -9.58 14.99 -3.38
C ARG A 9 -10.90 14.35 -3.78
N LYS A 10 -11.00 13.84 -5.02
CA LYS A 10 -12.23 13.25 -5.55
C LYS A 10 -11.98 11.91 -6.22
N ILE A 11 -12.97 11.05 -6.14
CA ILE A 11 -13.04 9.80 -6.90
C ILE A 11 -14.03 10.00 -8.03
N VAL A 12 -13.59 9.71 -9.26
CA VAL A 12 -14.45 9.69 -10.43
C VAL A 12 -14.70 8.24 -10.81
N LYS A 13 -15.96 7.83 -10.71
CA LYS A 13 -16.44 6.51 -11.14
C LYS A 13 -16.94 6.65 -12.57
N TYR A 14 -16.26 5.99 -13.49
CA TYR A 14 -16.64 5.90 -14.90
C TYR A 14 -17.42 4.62 -15.17
N ASP A 15 -18.58 4.76 -15.81
CA ASP A 15 -19.28 3.64 -16.42
C ASP A 15 -18.59 3.28 -17.75
N VAL A 16 -17.74 2.26 -17.69
CA VAL A 16 -17.01 1.81 -18.89
C VAL A 16 -17.94 1.10 -19.88
N SER A 17 -19.10 0.61 -19.44
CA SER A 17 -20.06 -0.01 -20.37
C SER A 17 -20.68 1.02 -21.30
N SER A 18 -20.81 2.28 -20.84
CA SER A 18 -21.31 3.37 -21.67
C SER A 18 -20.30 3.80 -22.74
N PHE A 19 -18.99 3.59 -22.51
CA PHE A 19 -17.94 3.92 -23.46
C PHE A 19 -18.16 3.28 -24.84
N LEU A 20 -18.71 2.05 -24.87
CA LEU A 20 -19.06 1.33 -26.11
C LEU A 20 -20.20 1.99 -26.90
N LYS A 21 -20.86 3.00 -26.33
CA LYS A 21 -22.00 3.74 -26.89
C LYS A 21 -21.65 5.22 -27.11
N ASP A 22 -20.37 5.53 -27.33
CA ASP A 22 -19.83 6.88 -27.54
C ASP A 22 -20.23 7.92 -26.47
N SER A 23 -20.52 7.46 -25.25
CA SER A 23 -20.82 8.32 -24.11
C SER A 23 -20.08 7.82 -22.89
N LEU A 24 -19.40 8.69 -22.15
CA LEU A 24 -18.74 8.30 -20.90
C LEU A 24 -19.48 8.93 -19.73
N LYS A 25 -20.36 8.15 -19.11
CA LYS A 25 -21.04 8.60 -17.89
C LYS A 25 -20.09 8.50 -16.72
N SER A 26 -20.14 9.49 -15.84
CA SER A 26 -19.35 9.50 -14.63
C SER A 26 -20.13 10.00 -13.43
N GLU A 27 -19.72 9.53 -12.26
CA GLU A 27 -20.20 9.94 -10.94
C GLU A 27 -18.99 10.41 -10.12
N VAL A 28 -19.14 11.49 -9.35
CA VAL A 28 -18.07 12.07 -8.54
C VAL A 28 -18.38 11.88 -7.07
N ILE A 29 -17.43 11.31 -6.33
CA ILE A 29 -17.46 11.19 -4.87
C ILE A 29 -16.37 12.11 -4.32
N GLN A 30 -16.76 13.08 -3.49
CA GLN A 30 -15.80 13.95 -2.82
C GLN A 30 -15.22 13.26 -1.57
N VAL A 31 -13.90 13.30 -1.42
CA VAL A 31 -13.19 12.73 -0.28
C VAL A 31 -12.97 13.80 0.76
N ASN A 32 -13.58 13.61 1.93
CA ASN A 32 -13.46 14.49 3.07
C ASN A 32 -12.13 14.21 3.81
N TYR A 33 -11.14 15.06 3.58
CA TYR A 33 -9.85 14.96 4.24
C TYR A 33 -9.88 15.27 5.74
N ASP A 34 -10.95 15.89 6.25
CA ASP A 34 -11.11 16.12 7.71
C ASP A 34 -11.34 14.81 8.47
N SER A 35 -11.71 13.72 7.76
CA SER A 35 -11.81 12.37 8.33
C SER A 35 -10.47 11.64 8.45
N LEU A 36 -9.37 12.22 7.91
CA LEU A 36 -8.05 11.62 7.98
C LEU A 36 -7.34 11.99 9.30
N PRO A 37 -6.37 11.17 9.76
CA PRO A 37 -5.50 11.56 10.86
C PRO A 37 -4.82 12.91 10.58
N GLN A 38 -4.85 13.79 11.56
CA GLN A 38 -4.20 15.10 11.50
C GLN A 38 -2.73 14.97 11.92
N ALA A 39 -1.84 15.60 11.18
CA ALA A 39 -0.39 15.59 11.41
C ALA A 39 0.25 16.88 10.89
N GLU A 40 1.50 17.12 11.29
CA GLU A 40 2.28 18.28 10.83
C GLU A 40 2.49 18.25 9.31
N VAL A 41 2.85 17.08 8.77
CA VAL A 41 2.82 16.83 7.33
C VAL A 41 1.40 16.40 6.94
N PRO A 42 0.77 17.04 5.94
CA PRO A 42 -0.57 16.66 5.52
C PRO A 42 -0.68 15.18 5.14
N THR A 43 -1.72 14.53 5.65
CA THR A 43 -2.09 13.16 5.26
C THR A 43 -2.64 13.18 3.84
N ILE A 44 -2.04 12.38 2.96
CA ILE A 44 -2.29 12.26 1.53
C ILE A 44 -2.57 10.79 1.23
N ILE A 45 -3.75 10.50 0.68
CA ILE A 45 -4.07 9.19 0.13
C ILE A 45 -3.29 9.02 -1.19
N TYR A 46 -2.55 7.92 -1.33
CA TYR A 46 -1.75 7.63 -2.53
C TYR A 46 -2.10 6.31 -3.21
N ASP A 47 -2.89 5.45 -2.56
CA ASP A 47 -3.32 4.17 -3.11
C ASP A 47 -4.75 3.86 -2.67
N MET A 48 -5.50 3.18 -3.54
CA MET A 48 -6.91 2.87 -3.34
C MET A 48 -7.28 1.55 -4.03
N LEU A 49 -7.90 0.65 -3.26
CA LEU A 49 -8.41 -0.63 -3.74
C LEU A 49 -9.93 -0.67 -3.64
N SER A 50 -10.61 -0.92 -4.75
CA SER A 50 -12.08 -1.01 -4.81
C SER A 50 -12.61 -2.29 -4.16
N LEU A 51 -13.59 -2.10 -3.28
CA LEU A 51 -14.36 -3.13 -2.60
C LEU A 51 -15.79 -3.22 -3.18
N LYS A 52 -16.69 -3.89 -2.45
CA LYS A 52 -18.13 -3.94 -2.74
C LYS A 52 -18.78 -2.57 -2.50
N ASP A 53 -19.94 -2.32 -3.12
CA ASP A 53 -20.80 -1.14 -2.87
C ASP A 53 -20.13 0.23 -3.02
N SER A 54 -19.14 0.35 -3.91
CA SER A 54 -18.33 1.57 -4.07
C SER A 54 -17.60 2.02 -2.80
N ASN A 55 -17.31 1.08 -1.89
CA ASN A 55 -16.36 1.28 -0.80
C ASN A 55 -14.92 1.06 -1.29
N PHE A 56 -13.96 1.62 -0.56
CA PHE A 56 -12.55 1.47 -0.89
C PHE A 56 -11.69 1.22 0.35
N LEU A 57 -10.67 0.38 0.20
CA LEU A 57 -9.51 0.43 1.09
C LEU A 57 -8.54 1.47 0.57
N VAL A 58 -8.15 2.42 1.41
CA VAL A 58 -7.20 3.48 1.07
C VAL A 58 -5.92 3.35 1.88
N LYS A 59 -4.80 3.80 1.32
CA LYS A 59 -3.53 3.96 2.03
C LYS A 59 -3.09 5.42 1.99
N ALA A 60 -2.46 5.89 3.06
CA ALA A 60 -1.97 7.25 3.15
C ALA A 60 -0.56 7.33 3.73
N ASN A 61 0.11 8.46 3.52
CA ASN A 61 1.48 8.75 3.99
C ASN A 61 1.62 8.93 5.51
N HIS A 62 0.77 8.26 6.29
CA HIS A 62 0.66 8.45 7.73
C HIS A 62 0.49 7.11 8.43
N LYS A 63 1.31 6.80 9.44
CA LYS A 63 1.28 5.50 10.13
C LYS A 63 -0.08 5.16 10.77
N GLY A 64 -0.81 6.19 11.21
CA GLY A 64 -2.16 6.05 11.75
C GLY A 64 -3.22 5.64 10.72
N LEU A 65 -2.91 5.73 9.42
CA LEU A 65 -3.73 5.26 8.31
C LEU A 65 -2.86 4.43 7.37
N ARG A 66 -2.45 3.25 7.87
CA ARG A 66 -1.78 2.25 7.04
C ARG A 66 -2.75 1.71 5.98
N PHE A 67 -3.93 1.28 6.45
CA PHE A 67 -5.11 1.09 5.61
C PHE A 67 -6.31 1.80 6.27
N GLY A 68 -7.27 2.23 5.47
CA GLY A 68 -8.53 2.77 5.98
C GLY A 68 -9.71 2.40 5.09
N LEU A 69 -10.89 2.26 5.69
CA LEU A 69 -12.14 2.07 4.94
C LEU A 69 -12.72 3.43 4.57
N LEU A 70 -12.66 3.77 3.28
CA LEU A 70 -13.33 4.92 2.71
C LEU A 70 -14.74 4.52 2.26
N LYS A 71 -15.74 5.13 2.89
CA LYS A 71 -17.17 4.93 2.62
C LYS A 71 -17.85 6.29 2.55
N ASP A 72 -18.65 6.52 1.51
CA ASP A 72 -19.39 7.77 1.30
C ASP A 72 -18.52 9.03 1.42
N GLY A 73 -17.29 8.95 0.89
CA GLY A 73 -16.32 10.03 0.92
C GLY A 73 -15.60 10.25 2.26
N LYS A 74 -15.82 9.41 3.28
CA LYS A 74 -15.19 9.53 4.61
C LYS A 74 -14.44 8.27 5.00
N VAL A 75 -13.28 8.44 5.64
CA VAL A 75 -12.59 7.31 6.28
C VAL A 75 -13.31 7.00 7.59
N THR A 76 -13.82 5.78 7.70
CA THR A 76 -14.70 5.33 8.79
C THR A 76 -14.05 4.28 9.69
N GLN A 77 -13.02 3.59 9.20
CA GLN A 77 -12.23 2.63 9.95
C GLN A 77 -10.75 2.83 9.61
N LEU A 78 -9.89 2.63 10.61
CA LEU A 78 -8.45 2.71 10.47
C LEU A 78 -7.83 1.38 10.86
N TYR A 79 -6.87 0.92 10.07
CA TYR A 79 -5.98 -0.17 10.42
C TYR A 79 -4.56 0.40 10.48
N ASN A 80 -3.91 0.28 11.63
CA ASN A 80 -2.60 0.88 11.91
C ASN A 80 -1.70 -0.05 12.74
N SER A 81 -1.98 -1.36 12.71
CA SER A 81 -1.11 -2.35 13.33
C SER A 81 0.02 -2.72 12.36
N PHE A 82 1.20 -2.93 12.93
CA PHE A 82 2.42 -3.31 12.23
C PHE A 82 3.02 -4.52 12.92
N SER A 83 3.82 -5.30 12.20
CA SER A 83 4.53 -6.42 12.81
C SER A 83 5.79 -5.93 13.53
N ASP A 84 6.21 -6.66 14.56
CA ASP A 84 7.35 -6.30 15.43
C ASP A 84 8.74 -6.40 14.75
N CYS A 85 8.79 -6.68 13.44
CA CYS A 85 10.03 -6.69 12.68
C CYS A 85 10.59 -5.29 12.36
N VAL A 86 9.95 -4.23 12.84
CA VAL A 86 10.40 -2.83 12.74
C VAL A 86 10.13 -2.10 14.05
N ASN A 87 10.86 -1.03 14.32
CA ASN A 87 10.57 -0.10 15.40
C ASN A 87 9.34 0.76 15.06
N THR A 88 8.19 0.44 15.64
CA THR A 88 6.92 1.14 15.36
C THR A 88 6.87 2.59 15.87
N ASN A 89 7.85 3.00 16.68
CA ASN A 89 7.99 4.40 17.12
C ASN A 89 8.75 5.26 16.10
N ASP A 90 9.34 4.64 15.08
CA ASP A 90 10.06 5.33 14.01
C ASP A 90 9.17 5.43 12.75
N ASP A 91 8.62 6.62 12.54
CA ASP A 91 7.65 6.86 11.46
C ASP A 91 8.25 6.62 10.07
N GLU A 92 9.52 6.95 9.88
CA GLU A 92 10.22 6.76 8.62
C GLU A 92 10.48 5.27 8.35
N GLU A 93 10.82 4.50 9.38
CA GLU A 93 11.00 3.05 9.26
C GLU A 93 9.69 2.33 8.92
N VAL A 94 8.62 2.67 9.65
CA VAL A 94 7.27 2.15 9.40
C VAL A 94 6.82 2.51 7.99
N TRP A 95 7.01 3.77 7.59
CA TRP A 95 6.69 4.24 6.25
C TRP A 95 7.44 3.43 5.20
N SER A 96 8.76 3.32 5.31
CA SER A 96 9.61 2.70 4.29
C SER A 96 9.37 1.19 4.13
N VAL A 97 9.03 0.47 5.21
CA VAL A 97 8.80 -0.98 5.16
C VAL A 97 7.34 -1.33 4.82
N PHE A 98 6.39 -0.74 5.54
CA PHE A 98 4.99 -1.21 5.56
C PHE A 98 4.00 -0.34 4.78
N CYS A 99 4.43 0.82 4.27
CA CYS A 99 3.55 1.72 3.54
C CYS A 99 4.10 2.01 2.13
N SER A 100 5.36 2.45 2.06
CA SER A 100 6.06 2.82 0.84
C SER A 100 6.16 1.65 -0.13
N ASN A 101 5.56 1.82 -1.30
CA ASN A 101 5.65 0.91 -2.42
C ASN A 101 5.24 -0.56 -2.11
N THR A 102 4.47 -0.77 -1.05
CA THR A 102 3.87 -2.07 -0.74
C THR A 102 3.00 -2.56 -1.90
N LYS A 103 2.88 -3.88 -2.02
CA LYS A 103 2.11 -4.51 -3.07
C LYS A 103 0.92 -5.19 -2.44
N THR A 104 -0.25 -4.64 -2.70
CA THR A 104 -1.51 -5.12 -2.11
C THR A 104 -2.41 -5.67 -3.19
N LYS A 105 -3.01 -6.81 -2.92
CA LYS A 105 -3.92 -7.50 -3.84
C LYS A 105 -5.09 -8.07 -3.07
N LEU A 106 -6.29 -7.79 -3.59
CA LEU A 106 -7.52 -8.38 -3.07
C LEU A 106 -7.81 -9.69 -3.80
N ARG A 107 -8.37 -10.66 -3.08
CA ARG A 107 -9.00 -11.83 -3.70
C ARG A 107 -10.20 -11.37 -4.56
N PRO A 108 -10.49 -12.02 -5.69
CA PRO A 108 -11.61 -11.63 -6.55
C PRO A 108 -12.96 -11.49 -5.83
N ASP A 109 -13.23 -12.38 -4.86
CA ASP A 109 -14.45 -12.37 -4.03
C ASP A 109 -14.45 -11.31 -2.90
N ARG A 110 -13.33 -10.58 -2.72
CA ARG A 110 -13.12 -9.58 -1.67
C ARG A 110 -13.24 -10.12 -0.25
N THR A 111 -12.91 -11.39 -0.02
CA THR A 111 -12.88 -11.99 1.34
C THR A 111 -11.49 -11.93 1.99
N LYS A 112 -10.44 -11.72 1.19
CA LYS A 112 -9.06 -11.68 1.64
C LYS A 112 -8.27 -10.58 0.95
N MET A 113 -7.28 -10.06 1.66
CA MET A 113 -6.28 -9.14 1.15
C MET A 113 -4.89 -9.68 1.44
N LEU A 114 -4.03 -9.70 0.44
CA LEU A 114 -2.61 -10.02 0.60
C LEU A 114 -1.81 -8.74 0.44
N ASN A 115 -0.95 -8.46 1.40
CA ASN A 115 0.02 -7.37 1.36
C ASN A 115 1.45 -7.94 1.37
N ALA A 116 2.33 -7.34 0.59
CA ALA A 116 3.74 -7.67 0.57
C ALA A 116 4.60 -6.41 0.66
N THR A 117 5.61 -6.44 1.53
CA THR A 117 6.54 -5.31 1.69
C THR A 117 7.53 -5.22 0.52
N TYR A 118 7.96 -3.99 0.23
CA TYR A 118 8.99 -3.73 -0.79
C TYR A 118 10.40 -3.99 -0.25
N LEU A 119 10.66 -3.52 0.98
CA LEU A 119 11.89 -3.81 1.73
C LEU A 119 11.69 -5.06 2.59
N GLY A 120 12.64 -6.00 2.51
CA GLY A 120 12.49 -7.32 3.11
C GLY A 120 11.47 -8.15 2.35
N GLY A 121 10.81 -9.06 3.05
CA GLY A 121 9.81 -9.97 2.49
C GLY A 121 8.75 -10.40 3.47
N VAL A 122 8.05 -9.41 4.03
CA VAL A 122 6.93 -9.68 4.92
C VAL A 122 5.67 -9.83 4.06
N LEU A 123 5.06 -11.01 4.14
CA LEU A 123 3.76 -11.30 3.56
C LEU A 123 2.70 -11.30 4.65
N GLU A 124 1.67 -10.49 4.48
CA GLU A 124 0.54 -10.40 5.40
C GLU A 124 -0.74 -10.76 4.66
N LEU A 125 -1.43 -11.77 5.19
CA LEU A 125 -2.75 -12.16 4.77
C LEU A 125 -3.76 -11.60 5.76
N PHE A 126 -4.70 -10.83 5.26
CA PHE A 126 -5.82 -10.30 6.01
C PHE A 126 -7.12 -10.96 5.58
N ASP A 127 -7.99 -11.21 6.55
CA ASP A 127 -9.40 -11.47 6.29
C ASP A 127 -10.14 -10.13 6.17
N LEU A 128 -11.04 -10.06 5.20
CA LEU A 128 -11.94 -8.93 4.98
C LEU A 128 -13.37 -9.41 5.20
N ASP A 129 -14.01 -8.91 6.25
CA ASP A 129 -15.38 -9.29 6.61
C ASP A 129 -16.44 -8.58 5.74
N ASP A 130 -17.71 -8.92 5.93
CA ASP A 130 -18.83 -8.30 5.20
C ASP A 130 -18.99 -6.80 5.49
N ASN A 131 -18.46 -6.32 6.62
CA ASN A 131 -18.41 -4.89 6.95
C ASN A 131 -17.18 -4.18 6.36
N CYS A 132 -16.39 -4.88 5.53
CA CYS A 132 -15.13 -4.41 4.97
C CYS A 132 -14.06 -4.10 6.02
N SER A 133 -14.12 -4.75 7.19
CA SER A 133 -13.15 -4.62 8.27
C SER A 133 -11.98 -5.58 8.04
N LEU A 134 -10.76 -5.09 8.24
CA LEU A 134 -9.54 -5.88 8.09
C LEU A 134 -9.13 -6.52 9.42
N SER A 135 -8.80 -7.80 9.38
CA SER A 135 -8.15 -8.51 10.48
C SER A 135 -6.94 -9.29 9.97
N LEU A 136 -5.82 -9.25 10.69
CA LEU A 136 -4.61 -9.98 10.30
C LEU A 136 -4.84 -11.47 10.56
N ALA A 137 -4.89 -12.27 9.49
CA ALA A 137 -5.09 -13.71 9.55
C ALA A 137 -3.76 -14.47 9.67
N LYS A 138 -2.74 -14.03 8.92
CA LYS A 138 -1.42 -14.66 8.94
C LYS A 138 -0.33 -13.70 8.50
N ILE A 139 0.85 -13.86 9.10
CA ILE A 139 2.08 -13.21 8.66
C ILE A 139 3.15 -14.26 8.35
N LEU A 140 3.94 -14.01 7.32
CA LEU A 140 5.11 -14.81 6.95
C LEU A 140 6.29 -13.90 6.64
N TYR A 141 7.40 -14.16 7.30
CA TYR A 141 8.67 -13.48 7.08
C TYR A 141 9.52 -14.32 6.13
N ILE A 142 9.53 -13.99 4.84
CA ILE A 142 10.40 -14.64 3.86
C ILE A 142 11.83 -14.10 4.01
N TYR A 143 11.95 -12.78 4.16
CA TYR A 143 13.22 -12.10 4.42
C TYR A 143 13.03 -11.03 5.48
N GLU A 144 13.98 -10.95 6.39
CA GLU A 144 14.10 -9.85 7.34
C GLU A 144 14.20 -8.51 6.60
N PRO A 145 13.49 -7.45 7.06
CA PRO A 145 13.58 -6.13 6.46
C PRO A 145 14.90 -5.46 6.87
N LYS A 146 16.00 -5.83 6.22
CA LYS A 146 17.29 -5.15 6.40
C LYS A 146 17.33 -3.88 5.58
N TYR A 147 17.75 -2.77 6.19
CA TYR A 147 17.91 -1.47 5.53
C TYR A 147 19.07 -0.69 6.17
N GLY A 148 19.52 0.35 5.49
CA GLY A 148 20.43 1.36 6.03
C GLY A 148 19.71 2.69 6.23
N ILE A 149 20.42 3.66 6.81
CA ILE A 149 19.97 5.05 6.95
C ILE A 149 20.90 5.93 6.14
N ALA A 150 20.34 6.87 5.37
CA ALA A 150 21.14 7.83 4.61
C ALA A 150 21.95 8.74 5.55
N GLU A 151 23.28 8.72 5.41
CA GLU A 151 24.18 9.53 6.22
C GLU A 151 23.94 11.03 6.00
N GLY A 152 23.80 11.80 7.08
CA GLY A 152 23.60 13.25 7.04
C GLY A 152 22.19 13.72 6.62
N ALA A 153 21.24 12.80 6.36
CA ALA A 153 19.88 13.18 5.99
C ALA A 153 19.06 13.69 7.19
N ILE A 154 18.48 14.87 7.04
CA ILE A 154 17.52 15.47 7.99
C ILE A 154 16.30 15.94 7.17
N PRO A 155 15.11 15.35 7.35
CA PRO A 155 14.81 14.26 8.28
C PRO A 155 15.51 12.95 7.91
N LYS A 156 15.55 12.02 8.87
CA LYS A 156 16.04 10.65 8.70
C LYS A 156 15.40 10.03 7.45
N TYR A 157 16.18 9.26 6.68
CA TYR A 157 15.71 8.58 5.47
C TYR A 157 16.21 7.14 5.40
N VAL A 158 15.29 6.20 5.24
CA VAL A 158 15.62 4.77 5.12
C VAL A 158 16.03 4.45 3.68
N VAL A 159 17.15 3.75 3.52
CA VAL A 159 17.71 3.35 2.22
C VAL A 159 17.97 1.85 2.18
N PHE A 160 17.96 1.26 0.99
CA PHE A 160 18.39 -0.13 0.82
C PHE A 160 19.93 -0.20 0.80
N ASN A 161 20.49 -1.34 1.22
CA ASN A 161 21.91 -1.65 1.19
C ASN A 161 22.18 -2.99 0.48
N GLU A 162 23.44 -3.42 0.44
CA GLU A 162 23.87 -4.65 -0.26
C GLU A 162 23.22 -5.94 0.26
N THR A 163 22.72 -5.92 1.50
CA THR A 163 22.06 -7.06 2.15
C THR A 163 20.53 -6.94 2.14
N THR A 164 19.99 -5.80 1.71
CA THR A 164 18.55 -5.58 1.62
C THR A 164 17.96 -6.41 0.49
N GLN A 165 17.05 -7.32 0.83
CA GLN A 165 16.22 -7.97 -0.17
C GLN A 165 15.11 -7.01 -0.62
N ILE A 166 15.03 -6.74 -1.92
CA ILE A 166 14.03 -5.85 -2.49
C ILE A 166 13.07 -6.62 -3.40
N GLY A 167 11.77 -6.43 -3.16
CA GLY A 167 10.69 -6.99 -3.98
C GLY A 167 10.17 -5.98 -5.00
N ARG A 168 10.77 -5.90 -6.19
CA ARG A 168 10.39 -4.90 -7.21
C ARG A 168 9.04 -5.18 -7.86
N SER A 169 8.77 -6.45 -8.17
CA SER A 169 7.49 -6.88 -8.72
C SER A 169 6.91 -8.00 -7.87
N PHE A 170 5.65 -7.80 -7.47
CA PHE A 170 4.87 -8.77 -6.74
C PHE A 170 3.65 -9.13 -7.59
N THR A 171 3.54 -10.41 -7.89
CA THR A 171 2.40 -10.98 -8.61
C THR A 171 1.75 -12.01 -7.70
N CYS A 172 0.45 -11.91 -7.52
CA CYS A 172 -0.30 -12.97 -6.86
C CYS A 172 -1.42 -13.43 -7.77
N HIS A 173 -1.59 -14.74 -7.85
CA HIS A 173 -2.70 -15.38 -8.52
C HIS A 173 -3.51 -16.11 -7.46
N TRP A 174 -4.74 -15.62 -7.28
CA TRP A 174 -5.73 -16.33 -6.48
C TRP A 174 -6.31 -17.43 -7.35
N SER A 175 -6.19 -18.68 -6.91
CA SER A 175 -6.90 -19.81 -7.48
C SER A 175 -7.82 -20.42 -6.42
N ASP A 176 -8.73 -21.30 -6.83
CA ASP A 176 -9.60 -22.03 -5.92
C ASP A 176 -8.81 -22.97 -4.99
N ASN A 177 -7.59 -23.37 -5.39
CA ASN A 177 -6.53 -23.96 -4.57
C ASN A 177 -5.25 -24.15 -5.42
N PRO A 178 -4.03 -23.68 -5.04
CA PRO A 178 -3.61 -22.79 -3.95
C PRO A 178 -3.40 -21.31 -4.37
N ILE A 179 -3.20 -20.40 -3.40
CA ILE A 179 -2.69 -19.04 -3.68
C ILE A 179 -1.27 -19.19 -4.24
N THR A 180 -1.06 -18.79 -5.49
CA THR A 180 0.27 -18.76 -6.08
C THR A 180 0.83 -17.36 -5.98
N ILE A 181 1.96 -17.22 -5.30
CA ILE A 181 2.66 -15.94 -5.10
C ILE A 181 3.95 -16.01 -5.90
N GLY A 182 4.04 -15.19 -6.94
CA GLY A 182 5.26 -14.97 -7.71
C GLY A 182 5.92 -13.68 -7.26
N TRP A 183 7.15 -13.77 -6.77
CA TRP A 183 7.87 -12.61 -6.28
C TRP A 183 9.23 -12.51 -6.97
N SER A 184 9.43 -11.45 -7.75
CA SER A 184 10.70 -11.24 -8.43
C SER A 184 11.64 -10.48 -7.51
N LEU A 185 12.66 -11.18 -7.05
CA LEU A 185 13.69 -10.63 -6.20
C LEU A 185 14.85 -10.13 -7.05
N ILE A 186 15.31 -8.92 -6.76
CA ILE A 186 16.61 -8.47 -7.25
C ILE A 186 17.58 -8.66 -6.08
N LYS A 187 18.51 -9.61 -6.23
CA LYS A 187 19.72 -9.62 -5.39
C LYS A 187 20.70 -8.64 -6.01
N HIS A 188 21.22 -7.73 -5.21
CA HIS A 188 22.25 -6.81 -5.64
C HIS A 188 23.55 -7.59 -5.89
N THR A 189 23.80 -7.99 -7.13
CA THR A 189 25.17 -8.15 -7.62
C THR A 189 25.62 -6.78 -8.12
N SER A 190 26.23 -6.01 -7.21
CA SER A 190 26.96 -4.75 -7.43
C SER A 190 26.26 -3.68 -8.31
N MET A 191 25.48 -2.77 -7.70
CA MET A 191 25.31 -1.41 -8.24
C MET A 191 26.43 -0.46 -7.78
N ALA A 192 27.66 -0.96 -7.65
CA ALA A 192 28.85 -0.12 -7.41
C ALA A 192 29.07 0.93 -8.52
N GLY A 193 28.33 0.85 -9.64
CA GLY A 193 28.44 1.76 -10.78
C GLY A 193 27.43 2.93 -10.85
N PHE A 194 26.37 2.98 -10.02
CA PHE A 194 25.36 4.06 -10.16
C PHE A 194 25.59 5.30 -9.29
N PHE A 195 26.44 5.19 -8.27
CA PHE A 195 26.88 6.34 -7.45
C PHE A 195 28.38 6.67 -7.58
N SER A 196 29.10 5.97 -8.46
CA SER A 196 30.50 6.25 -8.77
C SER A 196 30.62 7.12 -10.01
N LYS A 197 30.60 8.44 -9.79
CA LYS A 197 31.52 9.45 -10.36
C LYS A 197 30.91 10.85 -10.18
N LYS A 198 31.22 11.47 -9.04
CA LYS A 198 31.67 12.86 -9.09
C LYS A 198 33.18 12.80 -9.33
N GLN A 199 33.62 13.20 -10.52
CA GLN A 199 34.91 13.83 -10.71
C GLN A 199 34.66 15.34 -10.73
#